data_AF-A0A3M9ZSB4-F1
#
_entry.id   AF-A0A3M9ZSB4-F1
#
_cell.length_a   1.000
_cell.length_b   1.000
_cell.length_c   1.000
_cell.angle_alpha   90.00
_cell.angle_beta   90.00
_cell.angle_gamma   90.00
#
_symmetry.space_group_name_H-M   'P 1'
#
loop_
_entity.id
_entity.type
_entity.pdbx_description
1 polymer ?
#
loop_
_entity_poly.entity_id
_entity_poly.type
_entity_poly.pdbx_seq_one_letter_code
_entity_poly.pdbx_strand_id
1 'polypeptide(L)'
;MDRFMVHLENRGHTPREARALLARSRELTSGLERTIRDARVATSHVELDVSVDRSRVGDLVGLLGPVGRPVRARLLEEGPPGEDAMGEGAAHFNAERFWESHEALEGPWAACAKPSAERDAVQGIILAAAAMVHHQKDEDA
;
A
#
# COMPACT_ATOMS: atom_id res chain seq x y z
N MET A 1 -1.14 -17.44 -6.38
CA MET A 1 -1.89 -16.41 -5.65
C MET A 1 -1.39 -15.07 -6.12
N ASP A 2 -2.30 -14.24 -6.61
CA ASP A 2 -1.98 -12.90 -7.10
C ASP A 2 -1.83 -11.94 -5.92
N ARG A 3 -1.02 -10.89 -6.07
CA ARG A 3 -0.80 -9.87 -5.02
C ARG A 3 -1.72 -8.67 -5.22
N PHE A 4 -2.53 -8.38 -4.22
CA PHE A 4 -3.44 -7.25 -4.18
C PHE A 4 -3.06 -6.25 -3.11
N MET A 5 -3.20 -4.97 -3.44
CA MET A 5 -3.32 -3.89 -2.47
C MET A 5 -4.80 -3.60 -2.21
N VAL A 6 -5.27 -3.90 -1.00
CA VAL A 6 -6.67 -3.72 -0.60
C VAL A 6 -6.77 -2.48 0.29
N HIS A 7 -7.61 -1.53 -0.09
CA HIS A 7 -7.94 -0.34 0.71
C HIS A 7 -9.33 -0.48 1.30
N LEU A 8 -9.40 -0.35 2.61
CA LEU A 8 -10.63 -0.29 3.40
C LEU A 8 -10.76 1.14 3.95
N GLU A 9 -11.98 1.64 4.09
CA GLU A 9 -12.23 2.95 4.72
C GLU A 9 -11.70 2.96 6.17
N ASN A 10 -10.92 3.99 6.53
CA ASN A 10 -10.46 4.14 7.91
C ASN A 10 -11.59 4.74 8.78
N ARG A 11 -11.91 4.08 9.88
CA ARG A 11 -12.95 4.48 10.86
C ARG A 11 -12.37 5.11 12.13
N GLY A 12 -11.24 5.78 12.00
CA GLY A 12 -10.55 6.46 13.11
C GLY A 12 -9.39 5.66 13.71
N HIS A 13 -8.94 4.60 13.03
CA HIS A 13 -7.71 3.89 13.40
C HIS A 13 -6.50 4.79 13.19
N THR A 14 -5.51 4.59 14.05
CA THR A 14 -4.20 5.23 13.97
C THR A 14 -3.12 4.21 13.61
N PRO A 15 -1.92 4.63 13.17
CA PRO A 15 -0.83 3.71 12.89
C PRO A 15 -0.50 2.75 14.03
N ARG A 16 -0.66 3.16 15.29
CA ARG A 16 -0.49 2.33 16.49
C ARG A 16 -1.35 1.06 16.51
N GLU A 17 -2.43 1.04 15.74
CA GLU A 17 -3.33 -0.11 15.64
C GLU A 17 -3.00 -1.03 14.45
N ALA A 18 -2.02 -0.70 13.61
CA ALA A 18 -1.67 -1.45 12.40
C ALA A 18 -1.44 -2.95 12.67
N ARG A 19 -0.69 -3.28 13.73
CA ARG A 19 -0.44 -4.68 14.12
C ARG A 19 -1.70 -5.41 14.56
N ALA A 20 -2.58 -4.75 15.31
CA ALA A 20 -3.85 -5.31 15.75
C ALA A 20 -4.80 -5.53 14.56
N LEU A 21 -4.85 -4.57 13.62
CA LEU A 21 -5.64 -4.68 12.39
C LEU A 21 -5.12 -5.80 11.48
N LEU A 22 -3.81 -5.98 11.37
CA LEU A 22 -3.20 -7.09 10.64
C LEU A 22 -3.61 -8.45 11.23
N ALA A 23 -3.51 -8.59 12.56
CA ALA A 23 -3.91 -9.80 13.26
C ALA A 23 -5.41 -10.10 13.08
N ARG A 24 -6.26 -9.08 13.27
CA ARG A 24 -7.72 -9.20 13.09
C ARG A 24 -8.10 -9.56 11.65
N SER A 25 -7.47 -8.91 10.67
CA SER A 25 -7.68 -9.24 9.25
C SER A 25 -7.30 -10.68 8.96
N ARG A 26 -6.22 -11.19 9.57
CA ARG A 26 -5.80 -12.58 9.45
C ARG A 26 -6.81 -13.56 10.06
N GLU A 27 -7.39 -13.21 11.20
CA GLU A 27 -8.41 -14.03 11.86
C GLU A 27 -9.70 -14.10 11.03
N LEU A 28 -10.21 -12.95 10.57
CA LEU A 28 -11.44 -12.85 9.78
C LEU A 28 -11.37 -13.66 8.47
N THR A 29 -10.19 -13.74 7.87
CA THR A 29 -9.97 -14.44 6.60
C THR A 29 -9.25 -15.77 6.79
N SER A 30 -9.32 -16.38 7.98
CA SER A 30 -8.65 -17.65 8.31
C SER A 30 -9.19 -18.84 7.51
N GLY A 31 -10.45 -18.78 7.06
CA GLY A 31 -11.07 -19.80 6.20
C GLY A 31 -10.71 -19.69 4.71
N LEU A 32 -9.87 -18.73 4.32
CA LEU A 32 -9.39 -18.57 2.94
C LEU A 32 -7.91 -18.91 2.85
N GLU A 33 -7.51 -19.57 1.76
CA GLU A 33 -6.11 -19.70 1.39
C GLU A 33 -5.60 -18.33 0.90
N ARG A 34 -4.94 -17.61 1.80
CA ARG A 34 -4.42 -16.26 1.55
C ARG A 34 -3.29 -15.92 2.50
N THR A 35 -2.48 -14.94 2.12
CA THR A 35 -1.43 -14.34 2.95
C THR A 35 -1.67 -12.84 3.04
N ILE A 36 -1.94 -12.30 4.23
CA ILE A 36 -1.88 -10.84 4.46
C ILE A 36 -0.52 -10.54 5.09
N ARG A 37 0.37 -9.88 4.33
CA ARG A 37 1.77 -9.62 4.70
C ARG A 37 1.85 -8.44 5.67
N ASP A 38 1.24 -7.32 5.31
CA ASP A 38 1.29 -6.06 6.05
C ASP A 38 -0.08 -5.41 6.15
N ALA A 39 -0.20 -4.52 7.15
CA ALA A 39 -1.26 -3.52 7.25
C ALA A 39 -0.62 -2.14 7.45
N ARG A 40 -1.14 -1.14 6.73
CA ARG A 40 -0.71 0.27 6.83
C ARG A 40 -1.95 1.12 7.12
N VAL A 41 -1.86 2.03 8.08
CA VAL A 41 -2.99 2.89 8.46
C VAL A 41 -2.72 4.32 8.01
N ALA A 42 -3.46 4.75 7.00
CA ALA A 42 -3.52 6.14 6.55
C ALA A 42 -4.72 6.85 7.20
N THR A 43 -4.76 8.17 7.13
CA THR A 43 -5.87 8.99 7.65
C THR A 43 -7.23 8.58 7.05
N SER A 44 -7.26 8.29 5.75
CA SER A 44 -8.51 7.98 5.01
C SER A 44 -8.78 6.49 4.83
N HIS A 45 -7.75 5.63 4.95
CA HIS A 45 -7.88 4.21 4.64
C HIS A 45 -6.95 3.32 5.46
N VAL A 46 -7.35 2.07 5.63
CA VAL A 46 -6.48 0.96 6.04
C VAL A 46 -6.10 0.20 4.78
N GLU A 47 -4.80 0.11 4.53
CA GLU A 47 -4.23 -0.64 3.41
C GLU A 47 -3.75 -2.01 3.89
N LEU A 48 -4.11 -3.06 3.15
CA LEU A 48 -3.67 -4.43 3.39
C LEU A 48 -2.96 -4.96 2.14
N ASP A 49 -1.76 -5.48 2.34
CA ASP A 49 -0.98 -6.11 1.28
C ASP A 49 -1.21 -7.62 1.32
N VAL A 50 -1.96 -8.13 0.34
CA VAL A 50 -2.55 -9.47 0.38
C VAL A 50 -2.10 -10.30 -0.82
N SER A 51 -1.87 -11.60 -0.64
CA SER A 51 -1.84 -12.61 -1.70
C SER A 51 -3.06 -13.50 -1.55
N VAL A 52 -3.85 -13.62 -2.61
CA VAL A 52 -5.02 -14.50 -2.66
C VAL A 52 -5.24 -14.92 -4.11
N ASP A 53 -5.92 -16.04 -4.36
CA ASP A 53 -6.39 -16.36 -5.71
C ASP A 53 -7.32 -15.25 -6.23
N ARG A 54 -7.11 -14.77 -7.48
CA ARG A 54 -7.92 -13.70 -8.10
C ARG A 54 -9.42 -13.99 -8.05
N SER A 55 -9.86 -15.24 -8.18
CA SER A 55 -11.28 -15.61 -8.10
C SER A 55 -11.87 -15.42 -6.70
N ARG A 56 -11.04 -15.38 -5.66
CA ARG A 56 -11.44 -15.30 -4.24
C ARG A 56 -11.29 -13.90 -3.64
N VAL A 57 -10.86 -12.90 -4.43
CA VAL A 57 -10.68 -11.51 -3.95
C VAL A 57 -12.00 -10.91 -3.44
N GLY A 58 -13.13 -11.24 -4.07
CA GLY A 58 -14.46 -10.78 -3.63
C GLY A 58 -14.83 -11.32 -2.24
N ASP A 59 -14.61 -12.62 -2.02
CA ASP A 59 -14.85 -13.27 -0.72
C ASP A 59 -13.97 -12.65 0.38
N LEU A 60 -12.67 -12.47 0.09
CA LEU A 60 -11.71 -11.83 0.99
C LEU A 60 -12.20 -10.45 1.41
N VAL A 61 -12.56 -9.63 0.44
CA VAL A 61 -13.01 -8.25 0.64
C VAL A 61 -14.31 -8.20 1.46
N GLY A 62 -15.24 -9.14 1.22
CA GLY A 62 -16.46 -9.29 2.02
C GLY A 62 -16.17 -9.61 3.50
N LEU A 63 -15.24 -10.54 3.76
CA LEU A 63 -14.84 -10.92 5.11
C LEU A 63 -14.12 -9.79 5.88
N LEU A 64 -13.48 -8.85 5.18
CA LEU A 64 -12.78 -7.71 5.77
C LEU A 64 -13.71 -6.55 6.17
N GLY A 65 -15.01 -6.63 5.88
CA GLY A 65 -16.00 -5.60 6.25
C GLY A 65 -15.98 -5.12 7.72
N PRO A 66 -15.71 -5.99 8.71
CA PRO A 66 -15.57 -5.58 10.11
C PRO A 66 -14.35 -4.70 10.41
N VAL A 67 -13.32 -4.69 9.54
CA VAL A 67 -12.17 -3.77 9.63
C VAL A 67 -12.52 -2.42 9.02
N GLY A 68 -13.16 -2.42 7.85
CA GLY A 68 -13.61 -1.21 7.17
C GLY A 68 -14.41 -1.54 5.92
N ARG A 69 -15.18 -0.58 5.41
CA ARG A 69 -15.88 -0.77 4.13
C ARG A 69 -14.83 -0.85 3.02
N PRO A 70 -14.86 -1.87 2.14
CA PRO A 70 -13.97 -1.93 1.00
C PRO A 70 -14.12 -0.71 0.10
N VAL A 71 -12.99 -0.08 -0.24
CA VAL A 71 -12.92 1.05 -1.17
C VAL A 71 -12.31 0.61 -2.49
N ARG A 72 -11.24 -0.18 -2.44
CA ARG A 72 -10.47 -0.59 -3.62
C ARG A 72 -9.73 -1.90 -3.36
N ALA A 73 -9.60 -2.73 -4.39
CA ALA A 73 -8.62 -3.82 -4.43
C ALA A 73 -7.89 -3.75 -5.77
N ARG A 74 -6.58 -3.49 -5.74
CA ARG A 74 -5.73 -3.34 -6.93
C ARG A 74 -4.80 -4.54 -7.05
N LEU A 75 -4.79 -5.20 -8.20
CA LEU A 75 -3.77 -6.19 -8.53
C LEU A 75 -2.44 -5.47 -8.80
N LEU A 76 -1.37 -5.88 -8.12
CA LEU A 76 -0.04 -5.25 -8.25
C LEU A 76 0.77 -5.77 -9.46
N GLU A 77 0.39 -6.92 -10.02
CA GLU A 77 1.10 -7.53 -11.16
C GLU A 77 0.61 -7.01 -12.53
N GLU A 78 -0.42 -6.17 -12.58
CA GLU A 78 -0.92 -5.57 -13.82
C GLU A 78 -0.24 -4.23 -14.11
N GLY A 79 0.88 -4.33 -14.85
CA GLY A 79 1.34 -3.31 -15.79
C GLY A 79 2.43 -2.34 -15.29
N PRO A 80 3.28 -1.83 -16.21
CA PRO A 80 4.29 -0.83 -15.89
C PRO A 80 3.64 0.44 -15.32
N PRO A 81 4.40 1.31 -14.62
CA PRO A 81 3.92 2.64 -14.25
C PRO A 81 3.37 3.35 -15.48
N GLY A 82 2.30 4.15 -15.31
CA GLY A 82 1.68 4.85 -16.44
C GLY A 82 2.64 5.81 -17.12
N GLU A 83 2.22 6.36 -18.26
CA GLU A 83 3.04 7.29 -19.07
C GLU A 83 3.58 8.50 -18.26
N ASP A 84 2.93 8.85 -17.14
CA ASP A 84 3.35 9.89 -16.18
C ASP A 84 3.61 9.31 -14.77
N ALA A 85 4.66 8.50 -14.64
CA ALA A 85 5.09 7.91 -13.37
C ALA A 85 5.38 8.95 -12.27
N MET A 86 5.85 10.15 -12.63
CA MET A 86 6.11 11.23 -11.68
C MET A 86 4.80 11.80 -11.11
N GLY A 87 3.82 12.08 -11.97
CA GLY A 87 2.48 12.50 -11.56
C GLY A 87 1.76 11.44 -10.73
N GLU A 88 1.86 10.17 -11.10
CA GLU A 88 1.33 9.05 -10.32
C GLU A 88 1.97 8.96 -8.92
N GLY A 89 3.29 9.06 -8.85
CA GLY A 89 4.04 9.05 -7.60
C GLY A 89 3.61 10.17 -6.65
N ALA A 90 3.45 11.39 -7.17
CA ALA A 90 2.98 12.55 -6.40
C ALA A 90 1.52 12.37 -5.95
N ALA A 91 0.64 11.88 -6.83
CA ALA A 91 -0.76 11.63 -6.49
C ALA A 91 -0.91 10.55 -5.41
N HIS A 92 -0.10 9.48 -5.46
CA HIS A 92 -0.05 8.45 -4.44
C HIS A 92 0.45 9.00 -3.10
N PHE A 93 1.50 9.81 -3.11
CA PHE A 93 2.03 10.44 -1.89
C PHE A 93 0.97 11.30 -1.20
N ASN A 94 0.31 12.18 -1.96
CA ASN A 94 -0.73 13.07 -1.43
C ASN A 94 -1.97 12.32 -0.93
N ALA A 95 -2.22 11.11 -1.43
CA ALA A 95 -3.29 10.23 -0.97
C ALA A 95 -2.87 9.33 0.20
N GLU A 96 -1.67 9.53 0.77
CA GLU A 96 -1.06 8.69 1.80
C GLU A 96 -0.86 7.22 1.38
N ARG A 97 -0.78 6.95 0.08
CA ARG A 97 -0.45 5.65 -0.51
C ARG A 97 1.06 5.55 -0.71
N PHE A 98 1.81 5.69 0.37
CA PHE A 98 3.26 5.89 0.32
C PHE A 98 4.02 4.72 -0.29
N TRP A 99 3.56 3.48 -0.06
CA TRP A 99 4.18 2.31 -0.70
C TRP A 99 4.05 2.37 -2.23
N GLU A 100 2.88 2.73 -2.75
CA GLU A 100 2.69 2.85 -4.20
C GLU A 100 3.42 4.07 -4.78
N SER A 101 3.56 5.15 -4.00
CA SER A 101 4.39 6.30 -4.38
C SER A 101 5.87 5.91 -4.52
N HIS A 102 6.40 5.16 -3.54
CA HIS A 102 7.75 4.61 -3.59
C HIS A 102 7.98 3.79 -4.87
N GLU A 103 7.10 2.81 -5.14
CA GLU A 103 7.21 1.94 -6.32
C GLU A 103 7.09 2.71 -7.65
N ALA A 104 6.18 3.69 -7.74
CA ALA A 104 5.99 4.48 -8.95
C ALA A 104 7.22 5.34 -9.30
N LEU A 105 7.96 5.80 -8.29
CA LEU A 105 9.10 6.72 -8.47
C LEU A 105 10.44 5.99 -8.71
N GLU A 106 10.52 4.68 -8.48
CA GLU A 106 11.73 3.87 -8.77
C GLU A 106 12.14 3.94 -10.25
N GLY A 107 11.17 3.83 -11.16
CA GLY A 107 11.41 3.94 -12.61
C GLY A 107 12.01 5.30 -13.02
N PRO A 108 11.35 6.43 -12.71
CA PRO A 108 11.89 7.78 -12.90
C PRO A 108 13.28 7.98 -12.29
N TRP A 109 13.51 7.50 -11.06
CA TRP A 109 14.82 7.59 -10.40
C TRP A 109 15.90 6.81 -11.15
N ALA A 110 15.58 5.61 -11.63
CA ALA A 110 16.50 4.77 -12.40
C ALA A 110 16.86 5.40 -13.75
N ALA A 111 15.92 6.11 -14.38
CA ALA A 111 16.10 6.79 -15.66
C ALA A 111 16.92 8.08 -15.58
N CYS A 112 17.08 8.69 -14.40
CA CYS A 112 17.89 9.89 -14.23
C CYS A 112 19.38 9.64 -14.49
N ALA A 113 20.05 10.60 -15.14
CA ALA A 113 21.48 10.59 -15.36
C ALA A 113 22.27 10.49 -14.03
N LYS A 114 23.42 9.82 -14.05
CA LYS A 114 24.28 9.66 -12.87
C LYS A 114 25.60 10.43 -13.05
N PRO A 115 25.97 11.34 -12.14
CA PRO A 115 25.17 11.97 -11.06
C PRO A 115 24.28 13.12 -11.58
N SER A 116 23.16 13.43 -10.91
CA SER A 116 22.31 14.58 -11.22
C SER A 116 21.47 15.04 -10.01
N ALA A 117 21.14 16.34 -9.97
CA ALA A 117 20.30 16.91 -8.91
C ALA A 117 18.86 16.39 -8.98
N GLU A 118 18.35 16.10 -10.18
CA GLU A 118 17.05 15.48 -10.41
C GLU A 118 16.99 14.09 -9.75
N ARG A 119 18.03 13.28 -9.93
CA ARG A 119 18.14 11.95 -9.29
C ARG A 119 18.06 12.06 -7.77
N ASP A 120 18.82 12.99 -7.19
CA ASP A 120 18.86 13.20 -5.74
C ASP A 120 17.52 13.69 -5.20
N ALA A 121 16.82 14.55 -5.94
CA ALA A 121 15.48 15.01 -5.59
C ALA A 121 14.46 13.85 -5.58
N VAL A 122 14.42 13.02 -6.63
CA VAL A 122 13.52 11.86 -6.69
C VAL A 122 13.87 10.85 -5.58
N GLN A 123 15.16 10.60 -5.34
CA GLN A 123 15.62 9.74 -4.24
C GLN A 123 15.12 10.24 -2.88
N GLY A 124 15.17 11.55 -2.64
CA GLY A 124 14.67 12.15 -1.40
C GLY A 124 13.18 11.88 -1.18
N ILE A 125 12.36 11.96 -2.23
CA ILE A 125 10.92 11.66 -2.17
C ILE A 125 10.70 10.16 -1.90
N ILE A 126 11.45 9.28 -2.56
CA ILE A 126 11.39 7.82 -2.32
C ILE A 126 11.70 7.49 -0.85
N LEU A 127 12.73 8.12 -0.28
CA LEU A 127 13.11 7.93 1.12
C LEU A 127 12.05 8.47 2.09
N ALA A 128 11.47 9.64 1.78
CA ALA A 128 10.36 10.17 2.56
C ALA A 128 9.14 9.24 2.53
N ALA A 129 8.78 8.72 1.36
CA ALA A 129 7.70 7.75 1.22
C ALA A 129 7.98 6.47 2.03
N ALA A 130 9.21 5.93 1.97
CA ALA A 130 9.61 4.78 2.77
C ALA A 130 9.50 5.03 4.28
N ALA A 131 9.94 6.20 4.76
CA ALA A 131 9.79 6.59 6.15
C ALA A 131 8.31 6.64 6.58
N MET A 132 7.44 7.19 5.72
CA MET A 132 6.00 7.23 5.98
C MET A 132 5.35 5.84 5.94
N VAL A 133 5.85 4.90 5.12
CA VAL A 133 5.42 3.50 5.17
C VAL A 133 5.70 2.88 6.54
N HIS A 134 6.89 3.13 7.12
CA HIS A 134 7.20 2.65 8.47
C HIS A 134 6.33 3.31 9.54
N HIS A 135 6.10 4.62 9.42
CA HIS A 135 5.17 5.33 10.31
C HIS A 135 3.77 4.69 10.28
N GLN A 136 3.21 4.44 9.09
CA GLN A 136 1.88 3.80 8.93
C GLN A 136 1.79 2.38 9.50
N LYS A 137 2.93 1.73 9.77
CA LYS A 137 3.04 0.39 10.34
C LYS A 137 3.34 0.39 11.84
N ASP A 138 3.49 1.57 12.47
CA ASP A 138 4.00 1.71 13.84
C ASP A 138 5.39 1.03 14.00
N GLU A 139 6.27 1.33 13.05
CA GLU A 139 7.67 0.87 12.98
C GLU A 139 8.68 2.03 13.07
N ASP A 140 8.22 3.23 13.40
CA ASP A 140 9.01 4.45 13.57
C ASP A 140 9.45 4.71 15.03
N ALA A 141 9.17 3.77 15.94
CA ALA A 141 9.50 3.83 17.36
C ALA A 141 10.94 3.36 17.68
#